data_AF-M0QCN7-F1
#
_entry.id   AF-M0QCN7-F1
#
_cell.length_a   1.000
_cell.length_b   1.000
_cell.length_c   1.000
_cell.angle_alpha   90.00
_cell.angle_beta   90.00
_cell.angle_gamma   90.00
#
_symmetry.space_group_name_H-M   'P 1'
#
loop_
_entity.id
_entity.type
_entity.pdbx_description
1 polymer ?
#
loop_
_entity_poly.entity_id
_entity_poly.type
_entity_poly.pdbx_seq_one_letter_code
_entity_poly.pdbx_strand_id
1 'polypeptide(L)'
;MSHDVEPFPALHAWRTIPWRGAVTGILIFLLFTVFFGVQGVFNLARSEWYGAVSMLALSAGWGFDVLALFRAQVLRRMSRAPMRGVTLQGRRLQVRLDEKFVVLDLVSAVLVVTGMLMFAVGVPRRLMDFPFAGEGARLIYPAAALIVAIYYARETIARSRNFGESVRLSEAGISTWSLGREPIRWPASGVRPIETRGDRNIGTRVSIGPTENNRSVRVDNLSIGAPAMLWLLDFYARHPELREELSDGRSIARLRSGAVVEMADRYA
;
A
#
# COMPACT_ATOMS: atom_id res chain seq x y z
N MET A 1 17.31 10.39 -38.43
CA MET A 1 16.64 11.19 -37.39
C MET A 1 16.62 10.36 -36.13
N SER A 2 17.63 10.52 -35.28
CA SER A 2 17.62 10.00 -33.91
C SER A 2 16.63 10.86 -33.13
N HIS A 3 15.48 10.31 -32.77
CA HIS A 3 14.69 10.92 -31.71
C HIS A 3 15.54 10.83 -30.44
N ASP A 4 16.01 11.96 -29.93
CA ASP A 4 16.48 12.07 -28.56
C ASP A 4 15.29 11.72 -27.67
N VAL A 5 15.20 10.45 -27.29
CA VAL A 5 14.21 9.97 -26.33
C VAL A 5 14.74 10.41 -24.97
N GLU A 6 14.17 11.49 -24.43
CA GLU A 6 14.49 11.93 -23.08
C GLU A 6 14.38 10.74 -22.11
N PRO A 7 15.38 10.52 -21.24
CA PRO A 7 15.33 9.50 -20.22
C PRO A 7 14.05 9.67 -19.42
N PHE A 8 13.21 8.64 -19.36
CA PHE A 8 11.87 8.72 -18.80
C PHE A 8 11.91 9.39 -17.41
N PRO A 9 11.42 10.65 -17.27
CA PRO A 9 11.52 11.40 -16.01
C PRO A 9 10.80 10.71 -14.85
N ALA A 10 9.94 9.74 -15.19
CA ALA A 10 9.00 9.05 -14.33
C ALA A 10 9.63 8.13 -13.27
N LEU A 11 10.67 7.37 -13.62
CA LEU A 11 11.35 6.51 -12.64
C LEU A 11 12.16 7.36 -11.66
N HIS A 12 12.77 8.44 -12.15
CA HIS A 12 13.43 9.42 -11.30
C HIS A 12 12.41 10.07 -10.36
N ALA A 13 11.26 10.52 -10.85
CA ALA A 13 10.20 11.09 -10.02
C ALA A 13 9.81 10.16 -8.85
N TRP A 14 9.64 8.85 -9.09
CA TRP A 14 9.33 7.88 -8.04
C TRP A 14 10.49 7.54 -7.11
N ARG A 15 11.73 7.62 -7.61
CA ARG A 15 12.94 7.54 -6.78
C ARG A 15 13.16 8.79 -5.94
N THR A 16 12.71 9.96 -6.41
CA THR A 16 12.86 11.26 -5.76
C THR A 16 11.67 11.65 -4.89
N ILE A 17 10.55 10.90 -4.92
CA ILE A 17 9.50 10.97 -3.87
C ILE A 17 10.23 10.93 -2.53
N PRO A 18 9.99 11.89 -1.62
CA PRO A 18 10.85 12.07 -0.46
C PRO A 18 10.80 10.80 0.40
N TRP A 19 11.85 9.99 0.30
CA TRP A 19 12.16 8.88 1.19
C TRP A 19 12.02 9.30 2.66
N ARG A 20 12.21 10.59 2.94
CA ARG A 20 11.93 11.27 4.20
C ARG A 20 10.53 10.96 4.73
N GLY A 21 9.48 11.04 3.91
CA GLY A 21 8.11 10.75 4.38
C GLY A 21 7.93 9.29 4.82
N ALA A 22 8.49 8.35 4.05
CA ALA A 22 8.46 6.94 4.41
C ALA A 22 9.30 6.65 5.66
N VAL A 23 10.50 7.23 5.76
CA VAL A 23 11.39 7.09 6.92
C VAL A 23 10.76 7.71 8.16
N THR A 24 10.19 8.90 8.05
CA THR A 24 9.45 9.55 9.15
C THR A 24 8.30 8.67 9.62
N GLY A 25 7.50 8.12 8.70
CA GLY A 25 6.43 7.17 9.05
C GLY A 25 6.95 5.93 9.77
N ILE A 26 8.01 5.30 9.25
CA ILE A 26 8.66 4.13 9.87
C ILE A 26 9.19 4.48 11.27
N LEU A 27 9.86 5.62 11.43
CA LEU A 27 10.39 6.06 12.73
C LEU A 27 9.29 6.33 13.74
N ILE A 28 8.18 6.95 13.32
CA ILE A 28 7.02 7.19 14.18
C ILE A 28 6.42 5.87 14.67
N PHE A 29 6.17 4.92 13.76
CA PHE A 29 5.61 3.62 14.15
C PHE A 29 6.59 2.78 14.96
N LEU A 30 7.89 2.87 14.70
CA LEU A 30 8.93 2.23 15.50
C LEU A 30 8.96 2.80 16.93
N LEU A 31 8.86 4.13 17.07
CA LEU A 31 8.78 4.78 18.37
C LEU A 31 7.55 4.30 19.15
N PHE A 32 6.38 4.24 18.51
CA PHE A 32 5.16 3.71 19.15
C PHE A 32 5.32 2.23 19.51
N THR A 33 5.89 1.42 18.63
CA THR A 33 6.17 0.00 18.87
C THR A 33 6.99 -0.19 20.15
N VAL A 34 8.11 0.53 20.26
CA VAL A 34 9.01 0.47 21.41
C VAL A 34 8.31 1.01 22.67
N PHE A 35 7.69 2.19 22.58
CA PHE A 35 7.00 2.81 23.71
C PHE A 35 5.94 1.89 24.31
N PHE A 36 5.01 1.39 23.48
CA PHE A 36 3.94 0.50 23.94
C PHE A 36 4.48 -0.87 24.37
N GLY A 37 5.55 -1.37 23.73
CA GLY A 37 6.20 -2.62 24.13
C GLY A 37 6.79 -2.54 25.54
N VAL A 38 7.54 -1.47 25.82
CA VAL A 38 8.11 -1.19 27.14
C VAL A 38 7.00 -1.04 28.19
N GLN A 39 5.94 -0.29 27.90
CA GLN A 39 4.80 -0.17 28.81
C GLN A 39 4.11 -1.53 29.05
N GLY A 40 3.95 -2.35 28.02
CA GLY A 40 3.40 -3.70 28.15
C GLY A 40 4.23 -4.59 29.07
N VAL A 41 5.56 -4.56 28.95
CA VAL A 41 6.49 -5.28 29.84
C VAL A 41 6.42 -4.76 31.27
N PHE A 42 6.32 -3.45 31.48
CA PHE A 42 6.15 -2.88 32.82
C PHE A 42 4.83 -3.30 33.47
N ASN A 43 3.72 -3.26 32.74
CA ASN A 43 2.42 -3.76 33.23
C ASN A 43 2.50 -5.25 33.58
N LEU A 44 3.17 -6.05 32.75
CA LEU A 44 3.39 -7.47 33.01
C LEU A 44 4.19 -7.70 34.30
N ALA A 45 5.26 -6.92 34.52
CA ALA A 45 6.07 -6.99 35.74
C ALA A 45 5.28 -6.61 37.00
N ARG A 46 4.26 -5.75 36.86
CA ARG A 46 3.33 -5.37 37.95
C ARG A 46 2.14 -6.31 38.09
N SER A 47 2.07 -7.39 37.30
CA SER A 47 0.93 -8.31 37.26
C SER A 47 -0.40 -7.63 36.82
N GLU A 48 -0.31 -6.51 36.12
CA GLU A 48 -1.44 -5.79 35.51
C GLU A 48 -1.74 -6.38 34.12
N TRP A 49 -2.28 -7.60 34.11
CA TRP A 49 -2.49 -8.39 32.88
C TRP A 49 -3.29 -7.67 31.80
N TYR A 50 -4.33 -6.92 32.19
CA TYR A 50 -5.17 -6.19 31.24
C TYR A 50 -4.38 -5.10 30.50
N GLY A 51 -3.61 -4.30 31.25
CA GLY A 51 -2.71 -3.29 30.69
C GLY A 51 -1.62 -3.92 29.83
N ALA A 52 -1.04 -5.04 30.28
CA ALA A 52 0.00 -5.76 29.55
C ALA A 52 -0.48 -6.24 28.18
N VAL A 53 -1.62 -6.94 28.12
CA VAL A 53 -2.19 -7.46 26.87
C VAL A 53 -2.54 -6.33 25.91
N SER A 54 -3.18 -5.27 26.40
CA SER A 54 -3.53 -4.09 25.60
C SER A 54 -2.30 -3.44 24.95
N MET A 55 -1.27 -3.16 25.76
CA MET A 55 -0.06 -2.46 25.30
C MET A 55 0.80 -3.33 24.38
N LEU A 56 0.91 -4.63 24.67
CA LEU A 56 1.65 -5.56 23.80
C LEU A 56 0.92 -5.78 22.47
N ALA A 57 -0.42 -5.80 22.45
CA ALA A 57 -1.19 -5.85 21.22
C ALA A 57 -0.95 -4.60 20.36
N LEU A 58 -1.00 -3.40 20.97
CA LEU A 58 -0.64 -2.15 20.27
C LEU A 58 0.79 -2.20 19.72
N SER A 59 1.76 -2.60 20.54
CA SER A 59 3.17 -2.71 20.14
C SER A 59 3.34 -3.64 18.94
N ALA A 60 2.80 -4.86 19.00
CA ALA A 60 2.88 -5.82 17.91
C ALA A 60 2.18 -5.30 16.64
N GLY A 61 1.01 -4.67 16.78
CA GLY A 61 0.28 -4.07 15.67
C GLY A 61 1.12 -3.01 14.93
N TRP A 62 1.65 -2.03 15.66
CA TRP A 62 2.54 -1.02 15.08
C TRP A 62 3.83 -1.61 14.48
N GLY A 63 4.35 -2.70 15.06
CA GLY A 63 5.47 -3.45 14.50
C GLY A 63 5.14 -4.07 13.13
N PHE A 64 3.93 -4.61 12.97
CA PHE A 64 3.45 -5.11 11.67
C PHE A 64 3.24 -3.97 10.66
N ASP A 65 2.78 -2.78 11.09
CA ASP A 65 2.73 -1.59 10.21
C ASP A 65 4.13 -1.19 9.70
N VAL A 66 5.16 -1.24 10.55
CA VAL A 66 6.56 -1.02 10.13
C VAL A 66 6.98 -2.04 9.06
N LEU A 67 6.67 -3.32 9.26
CA LEU A 67 6.97 -4.37 8.29
C LEU A 67 6.20 -4.19 6.97
N ALA A 68 4.93 -3.79 7.04
CA ALA A 68 4.11 -3.50 5.87
C ALA A 68 4.64 -2.31 5.07
N LEU A 69 5.04 -1.23 5.75
CA LEU A 69 5.70 -0.08 5.13
C LEU A 69 7.02 -0.45 4.50
N PHE A 70 7.86 -1.23 5.19
CA PHE A 70 9.12 -1.72 4.64
C PHE A 70 8.86 -2.56 3.38
N ARG A 71 7.89 -3.49 3.42
CA ARG A 71 7.49 -4.28 2.25
C ARG A 71 7.04 -3.41 1.09
N ALA A 72 6.23 -2.39 1.33
CA ALA A 72 5.84 -1.43 0.31
C ALA A 72 7.04 -0.68 -0.28
N GLN A 73 8.02 -0.27 0.54
CA GLN A 73 9.26 0.34 0.03
C GLN A 73 10.08 -0.62 -0.84
N VAL A 74 10.16 -1.90 -0.48
CA VAL A 74 10.82 -2.91 -1.31
C VAL A 74 10.08 -3.04 -2.64
N LEU A 75 8.75 -3.19 -2.64
CA LEU A 75 7.92 -3.31 -3.86
C LEU A 75 8.03 -2.08 -4.78
N ARG A 76 8.22 -0.89 -4.21
CA ARG A 76 8.48 0.34 -4.99
C ARG A 76 9.81 0.32 -5.73
N ARG A 77 10.81 -0.40 -5.20
CA ARG A 77 12.18 -0.44 -5.75
C ARG A 77 12.48 -1.71 -6.55
N MET A 78 11.59 -2.71 -6.54
CA MET A 78 11.80 -3.94 -7.29
C MET A 78 11.79 -3.66 -8.78
N SER A 79 12.95 -3.85 -9.41
CA SER A 79 13.11 -3.81 -10.87
C SER A 79 12.69 -5.13 -11.54
N ARG A 80 12.72 -6.24 -10.78
CA ARG A 80 12.33 -7.56 -11.26
C ARG A 80 10.99 -7.94 -10.65
N ALA A 81 9.99 -8.11 -11.51
CA ALA A 81 8.65 -8.54 -11.10
C ALA A 81 8.68 -9.99 -10.60
N PRO A 82 8.42 -10.28 -9.32
CA PRO A 82 8.08 -11.63 -8.95
C PRO A 82 6.75 -11.98 -9.64
N MET A 83 6.71 -13.05 -10.41
CA MET A 83 5.51 -13.46 -11.17
C MET A 83 4.38 -14.00 -10.29
N ARG A 84 4.56 -14.01 -8.96
CA ARG A 84 3.51 -14.41 -8.01
C ARG A 84 2.39 -13.37 -8.06
N GLY A 85 1.15 -13.80 -8.20
CA GLY A 85 -0.01 -12.88 -8.24
C GLY A 85 -0.34 -12.33 -9.62
N VAL A 86 0.37 -12.75 -10.68
CA VAL A 86 -0.01 -12.50 -12.08
C VAL A 86 -0.71 -13.72 -12.64
N THR A 87 -1.96 -13.57 -13.06
CA THR A 87 -2.77 -14.67 -13.61
C THR A 87 -3.55 -14.20 -14.82
N LEU A 88 -3.91 -15.11 -15.72
CA LEU A 88 -4.83 -14.82 -16.80
C LEU A 88 -6.22 -15.29 -16.41
N GLN A 89 -7.17 -14.36 -16.26
CA GLN A 89 -8.56 -14.67 -15.87
C GLN A 89 -9.51 -14.16 -16.95
N GLY A 90 -10.18 -15.08 -17.65
CA GLY A 90 -11.20 -14.74 -18.65
C GLY A 90 -10.70 -13.78 -19.74
N ARG A 91 -9.54 -14.07 -20.33
CA ARG A 91 -8.87 -13.24 -21.36
C ARG A 91 -8.40 -11.87 -20.87
N ARG A 92 -8.17 -11.72 -19.57
CA ARG A 92 -7.62 -10.49 -18.98
C ARG A 92 -6.40 -10.84 -18.14
N LEU A 93 -5.35 -10.05 -18.28
CA LEU A 93 -4.20 -10.13 -17.42
C LEU A 93 -4.57 -9.52 -16.07
N GLN A 94 -4.46 -10.32 -15.02
CA GLN A 94 -4.82 -9.94 -13.66
C GLN A 94 -3.55 -9.84 -12.83
N VAL A 95 -3.31 -8.66 -12.23
CA VAL A 95 -2.22 -8.42 -11.29
C VAL A 95 -2.84 -8.19 -9.92
N ARG A 96 -2.60 -9.13 -9.00
CA ARG A 96 -3.12 -9.09 -7.63
C ARG A 96 -2.23 -8.23 -6.73
N LEU A 97 -2.81 -7.78 -5.62
CA LEU A 97 -2.08 -7.22 -4.50
C LEU A 97 -1.07 -8.22 -3.93
N ASP A 98 0.02 -7.72 -3.35
CA ASP A 98 1.01 -8.55 -2.66
C ASP A 98 0.39 -9.15 -1.38
N GLU A 99 0.17 -10.47 -1.38
CA GLU A 99 -0.51 -11.18 -0.28
C GLU A 99 0.16 -10.92 1.08
N LYS A 100 1.50 -10.82 1.10
CA LYS A 100 2.25 -10.54 2.33
C LYS A 100 1.94 -9.16 2.87
N PHE A 101 1.95 -8.13 2.02
CA PHE A 101 1.55 -6.78 2.40
C PHE A 101 0.14 -6.78 3.00
N VAL A 102 -0.81 -7.44 2.36
CA VAL A 102 -2.21 -7.47 2.83
C VAL A 102 -2.36 -8.21 4.17
N VAL A 103 -1.66 -9.33 4.35
CA VAL A 103 -1.66 -10.07 5.64
C VAL A 103 -1.05 -9.21 6.76
N LEU A 104 0.07 -8.55 6.51
CA LEU A 104 0.72 -7.67 7.51
C LEU A 104 -0.22 -6.52 7.92
N ASP A 105 -0.86 -5.86 6.95
CA ASP A 105 -1.80 -4.76 7.16
C ASP A 105 -3.04 -5.22 7.95
N LEU A 106 -3.60 -6.39 7.63
CA LEU A 106 -4.75 -6.95 8.33
C LEU A 106 -4.42 -7.36 9.77
N VAL A 107 -3.30 -8.04 9.98
CA VAL A 107 -2.85 -8.45 11.33
C VAL A 107 -2.56 -7.22 12.18
N SER A 108 -1.86 -6.24 11.62
CA SER A 108 -1.62 -4.95 12.28
C SER A 108 -2.93 -4.32 12.74
N ALA A 109 -3.89 -4.17 11.83
CA ALA A 109 -5.16 -3.54 12.12
C ALA A 109 -5.95 -4.25 13.23
N VAL A 110 -6.04 -5.58 13.20
CA VAL A 110 -6.73 -6.34 14.24
C VAL A 110 -6.09 -6.07 15.61
N LEU A 111 -4.76 -6.15 15.69
CA LEU A 111 -4.03 -5.92 16.94
C LEU A 111 -4.16 -4.48 17.45
N VAL A 112 -4.03 -3.48 16.57
CA VAL A 112 -4.18 -2.06 16.93
C VAL A 112 -5.62 -1.78 17.38
N VAL A 113 -6.64 -2.23 16.65
CA VAL A 113 -8.04 -2.02 17.03
C VAL A 113 -8.35 -2.69 18.36
N THR A 114 -7.95 -3.95 18.55
CA THR A 114 -8.16 -4.66 19.82
C THR A 114 -7.46 -3.94 20.98
N GLY A 115 -6.18 -3.57 20.81
CA GLY A 115 -5.43 -2.85 21.84
C GLY A 115 -6.04 -1.48 22.16
N MET A 116 -6.46 -0.71 21.16
CA MET A 116 -7.11 0.60 21.36
C MET A 116 -8.48 0.47 22.04
N LEU A 117 -9.27 -0.54 21.70
CA LEU A 117 -10.56 -0.80 22.37
C LEU A 117 -10.36 -1.21 23.83
N MET A 118 -9.38 -2.08 24.10
CA MET A 118 -9.02 -2.43 25.48
C MET A 118 -8.54 -1.20 26.25
N PHE A 119 -7.68 -0.37 25.65
CA PHE A 119 -7.25 0.89 26.26
C PHE A 119 -8.44 1.82 26.57
N ALA A 120 -9.34 2.01 25.61
CA ALA A 120 -10.49 2.88 25.73
C ALA A 120 -11.47 2.43 26.84
N VAL A 121 -11.57 1.13 27.09
CA VAL A 121 -12.40 0.56 28.16
C VAL A 121 -11.65 0.50 29.49
N GLY A 122 -10.37 0.16 29.47
CA GLY A 122 -9.56 -0.13 30.63
C GLY A 122 -9.22 1.10 31.47
N VAL A 123 -8.85 2.21 30.83
CA VAL A 123 -8.46 3.43 31.53
C VAL A 123 -9.63 4.03 32.33
N PRO A 124 -10.84 4.24 31.77
CA PRO A 124 -11.96 4.77 32.55
C PRO A 124 -12.41 3.85 33.69
N ARG A 125 -12.26 2.53 33.51
CA ARG A 125 -12.62 1.52 34.52
C ARG A 125 -11.51 1.22 35.53
N ARG A 126 -10.36 1.89 35.43
CA ARG A 126 -9.18 1.64 36.28
C ARG A 126 -8.70 0.17 36.24
N LEU A 127 -8.87 -0.48 35.09
CA LEU A 127 -8.33 -1.82 34.83
C LEU A 127 -6.86 -1.77 34.39
N MET A 128 -6.37 -0.57 34.07
CA MET A 128 -4.99 -0.30 33.72
C MET A 128 -4.62 1.12 34.14
N ASP A 129 -3.42 1.29 34.66
CA ASP A 129 -2.89 2.61 35.00
C ASP A 129 -2.08 3.17 33.83
N PHE A 130 -2.48 4.37 33.36
CA PHE A 130 -1.75 5.08 32.32
C PHE A 130 -1.02 6.30 32.90
N PRO A 131 0.31 6.24 33.07
CA PRO A 131 1.05 7.20 33.90
C PRO A 131 1.10 8.63 33.33
N PHE A 132 0.77 8.80 32.05
CA PHE A 132 0.82 10.11 31.38
C PHE A 132 -0.52 10.86 31.41
N ALA A 133 -1.60 10.21 31.82
CA ALA A 133 -2.89 10.89 31.97
C ALA A 133 -2.98 11.53 33.36
N GLY A 134 -2.71 12.83 33.44
CA GLY A 134 -3.20 13.64 34.56
C GLY A 134 -4.72 13.48 34.72
N GLU A 135 -5.27 13.78 35.89
CA GLU A 135 -6.69 13.49 36.19
C GLU A 135 -7.66 14.07 35.16
N GLY A 136 -7.37 15.26 34.61
CA GLY A 136 -8.18 15.89 33.56
C GLY A 136 -8.08 15.25 32.17
N ALA A 137 -7.04 14.46 31.89
CA ALA A 137 -6.83 13.81 30.60
C ALA A 137 -7.30 12.35 30.55
N ARG A 138 -7.79 11.81 31.68
CA ARG A 138 -8.23 10.40 31.79
C ARG A 138 -9.40 10.03 30.87
N LEU A 139 -10.20 11.00 30.44
CA LEU A 139 -11.29 10.77 29.47
C LEU A 139 -10.88 11.10 28.03
N ILE A 140 -9.90 11.98 27.85
CA ILE A 140 -9.47 12.47 26.53
C ILE A 140 -8.72 11.36 25.76
N TYR A 141 -7.74 10.70 26.39
CA TYR A 141 -6.97 9.65 25.72
C TYR A 141 -7.81 8.43 25.33
N PRO A 142 -8.72 7.91 26.17
CA PRO A 142 -9.64 6.83 25.78
C PRO A 142 -10.55 7.21 24.62
N ALA A 143 -11.09 8.43 24.61
CA ALA A 143 -11.91 8.92 23.51
C ALA A 143 -11.10 9.01 22.21
N ALA A 144 -9.87 9.53 22.27
CA ALA A 144 -8.96 9.56 21.12
C ALA A 144 -8.62 8.16 20.61
N ALA A 145 -8.29 7.22 21.51
CA ALA A 145 -8.02 5.83 21.17
C ALA A 145 -9.22 5.17 20.47
N LEU A 146 -10.45 5.42 20.96
CA LEU A 146 -11.67 4.93 20.34
C LEU A 146 -11.87 5.48 18.93
N ILE A 147 -11.65 6.79 18.72
CA ILE A 147 -11.73 7.42 17.40
C ILE A 147 -10.70 6.81 16.44
N VAL A 148 -9.46 6.63 16.89
CA VAL A 148 -8.40 5.98 16.09
C VAL A 148 -8.77 4.52 15.78
N ALA A 149 -9.32 3.78 16.74
CA ALA A 149 -9.78 2.41 16.54
C ALA A 149 -10.88 2.33 15.48
N ILE A 150 -11.87 3.23 15.52
CA ILE A 150 -12.96 3.29 14.53
C ILE A 150 -12.38 3.61 13.15
N TYR A 151 -11.45 4.56 13.07
CA TYR A 151 -10.80 4.92 11.81
C TYR A 151 -10.01 3.72 11.25
N TYR A 152 -9.19 3.07 12.06
CA TYR A 152 -8.44 1.87 11.67
C TYR A 152 -9.36 0.73 11.23
N ALA A 153 -10.42 0.45 11.99
CA ALA A 153 -11.39 -0.59 11.67
C ALA A 153 -12.09 -0.29 10.33
N ARG A 154 -12.52 0.96 10.11
CA ARG A 154 -13.14 1.38 8.84
C ARG A 154 -12.20 1.16 7.65
N GLU A 155 -10.96 1.64 7.75
CA GLU A 155 -9.96 1.47 6.69
C GLU A 155 -9.68 -0.02 6.42
N THR A 156 -9.57 -0.82 7.48
CA THR A 156 -9.32 -2.26 7.38
C THR A 156 -10.49 -3.00 6.75
N ILE A 157 -11.73 -2.65 7.12
CA ILE A 157 -12.94 -3.23 6.52
C ILE A 157 -13.03 -2.82 5.04
N ALA A 158 -12.73 -1.57 4.71
CA ALA A 158 -12.69 -1.12 3.32
C ALA A 158 -11.66 -1.93 2.52
N ARG A 159 -10.46 -2.13 3.06
CA ARG A 159 -9.40 -2.92 2.42
C ARG A 159 -9.68 -4.41 2.37
N SER A 160 -10.33 -4.99 3.39
CA SER A 160 -10.65 -6.41 3.44
C SER A 160 -11.80 -6.77 2.48
N ARG A 161 -12.76 -5.87 2.26
CA ARG A 161 -13.75 -6.00 1.17
C ARG A 161 -13.10 -5.99 -0.21
N ASN A 162 -11.93 -5.36 -0.28
CA ASN A 162 -11.08 -5.28 -1.45
C ASN A 162 -10.01 -6.39 -1.47
N PHE A 163 -10.07 -7.38 -0.56
CA PHE A 163 -9.14 -8.52 -0.48
C PHE A 163 -9.42 -9.48 -1.63
N GLY A 164 -8.75 -9.25 -2.76
CA GLY A 164 -9.09 -9.86 -4.05
C GLY A 164 -9.11 -8.83 -5.19
N GLU A 165 -8.99 -7.55 -4.86
CA GLU A 165 -8.68 -6.52 -5.83
C GLU A 165 -7.44 -6.90 -6.62
N SER A 166 -7.60 -6.70 -7.91
CA SER A 166 -6.57 -6.92 -8.89
C SER A 166 -6.74 -5.86 -9.94
N VAL A 167 -5.62 -5.35 -10.43
CA VAL A 167 -5.66 -4.58 -11.67
C VAL A 167 -5.82 -5.58 -12.80
N ARG A 168 -6.92 -5.45 -13.55
CA ARG A 168 -7.22 -6.28 -14.71
C ARG A 168 -6.99 -5.47 -15.96
N LEU A 169 -6.10 -5.95 -16.80
CA LEU A 169 -5.74 -5.37 -18.09
C LEU A 169 -6.37 -6.24 -19.19
N SER A 170 -7.07 -5.59 -20.10
CA SER A 170 -7.62 -6.21 -21.29
C SER A 170 -7.34 -5.34 -22.51
N GLU A 171 -7.64 -5.89 -23.69
CA GLU A 171 -7.54 -5.14 -24.94
C GLU A 171 -8.34 -3.83 -24.90
N ALA A 172 -9.56 -3.88 -24.36
CA ALA A 172 -10.46 -2.74 -24.25
C ALA A 172 -9.99 -1.68 -23.24
N GLY A 173 -9.24 -2.06 -22.21
CA GLY A 173 -8.88 -1.11 -21.16
C GLY A 173 -8.35 -1.69 -19.86
N ILE A 174 -8.31 -0.81 -18.87
CA ILE A 174 -7.80 -1.07 -17.53
C ILE A 174 -8.97 -1.01 -16.56
N SER A 175 -9.15 -2.06 -15.79
CA SER A 175 -10.18 -2.13 -14.76
C SER A 175 -9.56 -2.40 -13.41
N THR A 176 -10.01 -1.65 -12.41
CA THR A 176 -9.73 -1.87 -11.00
C THR A 176 -11.00 -1.56 -10.24
N TRP A 177 -11.18 -2.16 -9.07
CA TRP A 177 -12.33 -1.89 -8.22
C TRP A 177 -12.49 -0.40 -7.89
N SER A 178 -11.37 0.30 -7.65
CA SER A 178 -11.39 1.73 -7.33
C SER A 178 -11.91 2.62 -8.46
N LEU A 179 -12.04 2.09 -9.69
CA LEU A 179 -12.47 2.84 -10.87
C LEU A 179 -13.85 2.40 -11.38
N GLY A 180 -14.56 1.58 -10.60
CA GLY A 180 -15.88 1.07 -10.94
C GLY A 180 -15.84 -0.21 -11.79
N ARG A 181 -17.03 -0.65 -12.24
CA ARG A 181 -17.18 -1.89 -13.02
C ARG A 181 -16.75 -1.74 -14.48
N GLU A 182 -16.75 -0.51 -15.01
CA GLU A 182 -16.42 -0.25 -16.40
C GLU A 182 -14.92 -0.10 -16.59
N PRO A 183 -14.34 -0.77 -17.60
CA PRO A 183 -12.93 -0.60 -17.93
C PRO A 183 -12.67 0.81 -18.45
N ILE A 184 -11.60 1.43 -17.93
CA ILE A 184 -11.10 2.70 -18.46
C ILE A 184 -10.36 2.40 -19.75
N ARG A 185 -10.71 3.11 -20.83
CA ARG A 185 -10.00 3.03 -22.10
C ARG A 185 -8.53 3.39 -21.93
N TRP A 186 -7.68 2.75 -22.70
CA TRP A 186 -6.24 3.05 -22.72
C TRP A 186 -5.99 4.52 -23.10
N PRO A 187 -5.12 5.23 -22.36
CA PRO A 187 -4.77 6.60 -22.71
C PRO A 187 -3.93 6.63 -23.99
N ALA A 188 -4.31 7.46 -24.96
CA ALA A 188 -3.59 7.60 -26.23
C ALA A 188 -2.21 8.27 -26.06
N SER A 189 -2.06 9.11 -25.04
CA SER A 189 -0.84 9.88 -24.75
C SER A 189 0.16 9.14 -23.85
N GLY A 190 -0.04 7.83 -23.64
CA GLY A 190 0.75 7.05 -22.70
C GLY A 190 0.33 7.25 -21.25
N VAL A 191 1.11 6.66 -20.36
CA VAL A 191 0.77 6.59 -18.93
C VAL A 191 1.79 7.40 -18.14
N ARG A 192 1.30 8.22 -17.19
CA ARG A 192 2.17 9.10 -16.41
C ARG A 192 2.16 8.75 -14.92
N PRO A 193 3.32 8.75 -14.26
CA PRO A 193 3.37 8.71 -12.81
C PRO A 193 2.68 9.96 -12.23
N ILE A 194 1.97 9.79 -11.11
CA ILE A 194 1.47 10.92 -10.34
C ILE A 194 2.33 11.05 -9.08
N GLU A 195 2.89 12.23 -8.86
CA GLU A 195 3.44 12.59 -7.57
C GLU A 195 2.29 12.93 -6.61
N THR A 196 2.01 12.03 -5.67
CA THR A 196 1.13 12.32 -4.53
C THR A 196 1.93 13.13 -3.50
N ARG A 197 2.09 14.44 -3.73
CA ARG A 197 2.64 15.35 -2.72
C ARG A 197 1.58 15.61 -1.64
N GLY A 198 1.89 15.25 -0.40
CA GLY A 198 1.12 15.67 0.77
C GLY A 198 -0.20 14.92 1.04
N ASP A 199 -0.57 13.92 0.23
CA ASP A 199 -1.73 13.09 0.53
C ASP A 199 -1.36 11.97 1.52
N ARG A 200 -2.23 11.70 2.52
CA ARG A 200 -2.11 10.59 3.48
C ARG A 200 -1.99 9.23 2.76
N ASN A 201 -2.39 9.16 1.50
CA ASN A 201 -2.07 8.09 0.56
C ASN A 201 -0.66 8.23 -0.03
N ILE A 202 0.37 8.33 0.80
CA ILE A 202 1.78 8.34 0.38
C ILE A 202 2.07 7.02 -0.32
N GLY A 203 1.89 7.00 -1.63
CA GLY A 203 1.74 5.80 -2.44
C GLY A 203 2.09 6.09 -3.88
N THR A 204 2.71 5.13 -4.55
CA THR A 204 3.04 5.28 -5.97
C THR A 204 1.77 5.08 -6.79
N ARG A 205 1.33 6.13 -7.51
CA ARG A 205 0.13 6.10 -8.34
C ARG A 205 0.45 6.42 -9.80
N VAL A 206 -0.40 5.91 -10.67
CA VAL A 206 -0.29 6.03 -12.11
C VAL A 206 -1.58 6.62 -12.67
N SER A 207 -1.49 7.70 -13.44
CA SER A 207 -2.64 8.31 -14.13
C SER A 207 -2.99 7.54 -15.38
N ILE A 208 -4.29 7.28 -15.58
CA ILE A 208 -4.83 6.49 -16.71
C ILE A 208 -5.73 7.34 -17.62
N GLY A 209 -5.83 8.65 -17.40
CA GLY A 209 -6.68 9.52 -18.21
C GLY A 209 -6.15 10.93 -18.38
N PRO A 210 -6.82 11.73 -19.24
CA PRO A 210 -6.55 13.16 -19.34
C PRO A 210 -6.70 13.79 -17.94
N THR A 211 -5.80 14.73 -17.66
CA THR A 211 -5.47 15.28 -16.34
C THR A 211 -6.68 15.76 -15.55
N GLU A 212 -7.77 16.12 -16.22
CA GLU A 212 -8.99 16.67 -15.62
C GLU A 212 -9.80 15.68 -14.78
N ASN A 213 -9.73 14.36 -15.03
CA ASN A 213 -10.59 13.38 -14.35
C ASN A 213 -9.89 12.53 -13.27
N ASN A 214 -8.62 12.82 -12.95
CA ASN A 214 -7.82 12.23 -11.87
C ASN A 214 -7.98 10.71 -11.64
N ARG A 215 -8.22 9.94 -12.71
CA ARG A 215 -8.35 8.48 -12.62
C ARG A 215 -6.96 7.89 -12.48
N SER A 216 -6.66 7.43 -11.26
CA SER A 216 -5.34 6.90 -10.93
C SER A 216 -5.41 5.52 -10.31
N VAL A 217 -4.44 4.68 -10.65
CA VAL A 217 -4.25 3.35 -10.06
C VAL A 217 -3.08 3.38 -9.11
N ARG A 218 -3.28 2.84 -7.91
CA ARG A 218 -2.21 2.63 -6.93
C ARG A 218 -1.43 1.38 -7.33
N VAL A 219 -0.10 1.48 -7.40
CA VAL A 219 0.77 0.41 -7.91
C VAL A 219 1.83 -0.08 -6.93
N ASP A 220 2.03 0.60 -5.79
CA ASP A 220 3.04 0.26 -4.78
C ASP A 220 2.69 -0.94 -3.90
N ASN A 221 1.46 -1.45 -3.98
CA ASN A 221 0.97 -2.61 -3.26
C ASN A 221 0.71 -3.82 -4.18
N LEU A 222 1.02 -3.70 -5.48
CA LEU A 222 0.85 -4.78 -6.43
C LEU A 222 2.02 -5.77 -6.33
N SER A 223 1.70 -7.03 -6.56
CA SER A 223 2.64 -8.16 -6.44
C SER A 223 3.89 -8.02 -7.33
N ILE A 224 3.76 -7.45 -8.52
CA ILE A 224 4.88 -7.23 -9.46
C ILE A 224 5.72 -5.99 -9.16
N GLY A 225 5.30 -5.17 -8.19
CA GLY A 225 5.94 -3.90 -7.86
C GLY A 225 5.52 -2.72 -8.75
N ALA A 226 5.81 -1.51 -8.26
CA ALA A 226 5.39 -0.28 -8.94
C ALA A 226 6.07 -0.06 -10.30
N PRO A 227 7.40 -0.23 -10.45
CA PRO A 227 8.07 0.01 -11.73
C PRO A 227 7.57 -0.92 -12.83
N ALA A 228 7.48 -2.23 -12.55
CA ALA A 228 7.01 -3.20 -13.54
C ALA A 228 5.57 -2.91 -13.99
N MET A 229 4.69 -2.51 -13.07
CA MET A 229 3.33 -2.13 -13.43
C MET A 229 3.29 -0.85 -14.28
N LEU A 230 4.08 0.17 -13.95
CA LEU A 230 4.17 1.39 -14.76
C LEU A 230 4.55 1.07 -16.20
N TRP A 231 5.61 0.29 -16.38
CA TRP A 231 6.12 -0.04 -17.70
C TRP A 231 5.17 -0.91 -18.49
N LEU A 232 4.51 -1.85 -17.82
CA LEU A 232 3.46 -2.66 -18.45
C LEU A 232 2.30 -1.78 -18.96
N LEU A 233 1.85 -0.83 -18.14
CA LEU A 233 0.77 0.09 -18.51
C LEU A 233 1.18 1.02 -19.63
N ASP A 234 2.37 1.61 -19.58
CA ASP A 234 2.86 2.52 -20.61
C ASP A 234 3.11 1.79 -21.95
N PHE A 235 3.71 0.59 -21.91
CA PHE A 235 3.95 -0.23 -23.10
C PHE A 235 2.64 -0.50 -23.86
N TYR A 236 1.61 -1.01 -23.19
CA TYR A 236 0.33 -1.31 -23.85
C TYR A 236 -0.49 -0.06 -24.17
N ALA A 237 -0.23 1.07 -23.52
CA ALA A 237 -0.79 2.36 -23.94
C ALA A 237 -0.22 2.78 -25.31
N ARG A 238 1.10 2.66 -25.50
CA ARG A 238 1.83 3.06 -26.72
C ARG A 238 1.74 2.05 -27.88
N HIS A 239 1.50 0.78 -27.58
CA HIS A 239 1.41 -0.32 -28.56
C HIS A 239 0.00 -0.92 -28.59
N PRO A 240 -1.02 -0.19 -29.13
CA PRO A 240 -2.38 -0.70 -29.22
C PRO A 240 -2.50 -2.03 -29.97
N GLU A 241 -1.66 -2.24 -30.98
CA GLU A 241 -1.58 -3.44 -31.81
C GLU A 241 -1.17 -4.70 -31.03
N LEU A 242 -0.47 -4.54 -29.90
CA LEU A 242 0.00 -5.65 -29.08
C LEU A 242 -0.96 -6.00 -27.93
N ARG A 243 -2.06 -5.26 -27.75
CA ARG A 243 -2.95 -5.44 -26.58
C ARG A 243 -3.65 -6.79 -26.56
N GLU A 244 -3.78 -7.47 -27.70
CA GLU A 244 -4.24 -8.85 -27.77
C GLU A 244 -3.40 -9.80 -26.90
N GLU A 245 -2.10 -9.50 -26.68
CA GLU A 245 -1.20 -10.28 -25.81
C GLU A 245 -1.65 -10.32 -24.34
N LEU A 246 -2.49 -9.36 -23.91
CA LEU A 246 -3.09 -9.33 -22.57
C LEU A 246 -4.11 -10.46 -22.38
N SER A 247 -4.56 -11.08 -23.47
CA SER A 247 -5.62 -12.10 -23.47
C SER A 247 -5.11 -13.54 -23.64
N ASP A 248 -3.87 -13.73 -24.10
CA ASP A 248 -3.33 -15.03 -24.52
C ASP A 248 -2.07 -15.49 -23.77
N GLY A 249 -1.56 -14.68 -22.84
CA GLY A 249 -0.42 -15.02 -21.99
C GLY A 249 0.95 -14.61 -22.55
N ARG A 250 1.04 -14.08 -23.79
CA ARG A 250 2.30 -13.47 -24.30
C ARG A 250 2.76 -12.31 -23.42
N SER A 251 1.83 -11.56 -22.86
CA SER A 251 2.09 -10.51 -21.86
C SER A 251 2.80 -11.04 -20.60
N ILE A 252 2.44 -12.24 -20.13
CA ILE A 252 3.10 -12.88 -18.98
C ILE A 252 4.52 -13.29 -19.35
N ALA A 253 4.74 -13.82 -20.57
CA ALA A 253 6.07 -14.16 -21.05
C ALA A 253 6.97 -12.91 -21.13
N ARG A 254 6.44 -11.79 -21.61
CA ARG A 254 7.12 -10.50 -21.70
C ARG A 254 7.51 -9.93 -20.34
N LEU A 255 6.62 -10.04 -19.35
CA LEU A 255 6.91 -9.68 -17.96
C LEU A 255 8.03 -10.55 -17.37
N ARG A 256 8.00 -11.86 -17.65
CA ARG A 256 8.99 -12.82 -17.14
C ARG A 256 10.37 -12.62 -17.76
N SER A 257 10.43 -12.36 -19.07
CA SER A 257 11.70 -12.09 -19.76
C SER A 257 12.31 -10.75 -19.39
N GLY A 258 11.58 -9.90 -18.66
CA GLY A 258 12.01 -8.54 -18.38
C GLY A 258 11.96 -7.64 -19.61
N ALA A 259 11.45 -8.09 -20.77
CA ALA A 259 11.41 -7.29 -22.00
C ALA A 259 10.63 -5.98 -21.84
N VAL A 260 9.63 -5.96 -20.94
CA VAL A 260 8.89 -4.73 -20.58
C VAL A 260 9.80 -3.71 -19.85
N VAL A 261 10.77 -4.20 -19.07
CA VAL A 261 11.70 -3.39 -18.26
C VAL A 261 13.00 -3.11 -19.02
N GLU A 262 13.51 -4.02 -19.83
CA GLU A 262 14.70 -3.80 -20.67
C GLU A 262 14.45 -2.79 -21.79
N MET A 263 13.24 -2.74 -22.35
CA MET A 263 12.87 -1.65 -23.25
C MET A 263 12.93 -0.31 -22.52
N ALA A 264 12.61 -0.25 -21.23
CA ALA A 264 12.74 0.96 -20.43
C ALA A 264 14.19 1.41 -20.21
N ASP A 265 15.11 0.47 -19.99
CA ASP A 265 16.55 0.78 -19.87
C ASP A 265 17.16 1.25 -21.20
N ARG A 266 16.53 0.95 -22.35
CA ARG A 266 16.93 1.50 -23.67
C ARG A 266 16.44 2.94 -23.90
N TYR A 267 15.54 3.42 -23.04
CA TYR A 267 14.99 4.77 -23.07
C TYR A 267 15.41 5.57 -21.82
N ALA A 268 16.52 5.19 -21.16
CA ALA A 268 17.13 5.84 -20.02
C ALA A 268 18.59 6.18 -20.34
#